data_AF-Q8XKI9-F1
#
_entry.id   AF-Q8XKI9-F1
#
_cell.length_a   1.000
_cell.length_b   1.000
_cell.length_c   1.000
_cell.angle_alpha   90.00
_cell.angle_beta   90.00
_cell.angle_gamma   90.00
#
_symmetry.space_group_name_H-M   'P 1'
#
loop_
_entity.id
_entity.type
_entity.pdbx_description
1 polymer ?
#
loop_
_entity_poly.entity_id
_entity_poly.type
_entity_poly.pdbx_seq_one_letter_code
_entity_poly.pdbx_strand_id
1 'polypeptide(L)' 'MKKVNFKGSVMLNPTPVVLVTSKNKEDKVNAFTVGWVSTVCTKPPMIAMGIRPERLSHEYIKKARNVL' A
#
# COMPACT_ATOMS: atom_id res chain seq x y z
N MET A 1 14.82 2.42 32.38
CA MET A 1 14.46 3.41 31.34
C MET A 1 13.02 3.85 31.54
N LYS A 2 12.73 5.16 31.41
CA LYS A 2 11.34 5.69 31.44
C LYS A 2 10.75 5.65 30.02
N LYS A 3 9.44 5.42 29.90
CA LYS A 3 8.75 5.47 28.60
C LYS A 3 8.88 6.88 28.01
N VAL A 4 9.23 6.96 26.73
CA VAL A 4 9.27 8.22 25.98
C VAL A 4 7.93 8.41 25.28
N ASN A 5 7.35 9.60 25.40
CA ASN A 5 6.12 9.94 24.71
C ASN A 5 6.46 10.56 23.34
N PHE A 6 6.02 9.89 22.26
CA PHE A 6 6.20 10.38 20.90
C PHE A 6 4.90 11.00 20.40
N LYS A 7 5.00 11.99 19.51
CA LYS A 7 3.83 12.46 18.75
C LYS A 7 3.23 11.27 18.00
N GLY A 8 1.90 11.18 17.93
CA GLY A 8 1.20 10.12 17.21
C GLY A 8 1.79 9.93 15.81
N SER A 9 2.30 8.73 15.57
CA SER A 9 3.14 8.38 14.42
C SER A 9 2.95 6.89 14.11
N VAL A 10 3.09 6.52 12.83
CA VAL A 10 3.01 5.11 12.41
C VAL A 10 4.38 4.48 12.54
N MET A 11 4.70 4.04 13.76
CA MET A 11 6.02 3.50 14.15
C MET A 11 6.06 1.97 14.13
N LEU A 12 5.55 1.33 13.07
CA LEU A 12 5.63 -0.12 12.92
C LEU A 12 7.05 -0.54 12.52
N ASN A 13 7.64 -1.49 13.26
CA ASN A 13 8.96 -2.05 12.96
C ASN A 13 9.00 -3.55 13.34
N PRO A 14 9.31 -4.47 12.42
CA PRO A 14 9.59 -4.24 10.99
C PRO A 14 8.33 -3.84 10.21
N THR A 15 8.54 -3.03 9.17
CA THR A 15 7.52 -2.74 8.15
C THR A 15 7.93 -3.45 6.85
N PRO A 16 7.00 -4.10 6.12
CA PRO A 16 7.29 -4.68 4.82
C PRO A 16 7.86 -3.66 3.81
N VAL A 17 8.70 -4.13 2.89
CA VAL A 17 9.19 -3.33 1.75
C VAL A 17 8.66 -3.98 0.48
N VAL A 18 7.52 -3.48 -0.01
CA VAL A 18 6.86 -4.02 -1.20
C VAL A 18 6.89 -2.98 -2.33
N LEU A 19 7.31 -3.40 -3.52
CA LEU A 19 7.16 -2.62 -4.75
C LEU A 19 5.86 -3.03 -5.42
N VAL A 20 4.97 -2.07 -5.67
CA VAL A 20 3.69 -2.30 -6.34
C VAL A 20 3.73 -1.63 -7.70
N THR A 21 3.35 -2.38 -8.74
CA THR A 21 3.14 -1.86 -10.09
C THR A 21 1.66 -1.66 -10.36
N SER A 22 1.34 -0.64 -11.14
CA SER A 22 -0.04 -0.34 -11.52
C SER A 22 -0.06 0.21 -12.93
N LYS A 23 -1.19 0.02 -13.60
CA LYS A 23 -1.40 0.49 -14.96
C LYS A 23 -2.80 1.08 -15.09
N ASN A 24 -2.91 2.27 -15.66
CA ASN A 24 -4.21 2.89 -15.91
C ASN A 24 -4.86 2.35 -17.21
N LYS A 25 -6.03 2.87 -17.58
CA LYS A 25 -6.76 2.47 -18.80
C LYS A 25 -6.09 2.91 -20.12
N GLU A 26 -5.11 3.81 -20.04
CA GLU A 26 -4.33 4.31 -21.18
C GLU A 26 -2.96 3.63 -21.26
N ASP A 27 -2.80 2.46 -20.63
CA ASP A 27 -1.53 1.71 -20.57
C ASP A 27 -0.36 2.44 -19.91
N LYS A 28 -0.59 3.56 -19.22
CA LYS A 28 0.46 4.26 -18.46
C LYS A 28 0.82 3.47 -17.22
N VAL A 29 2.11 3.14 -17.10
CA VAL A 29 2.68 2.36 -16.00
C VAL A 29 3.13 3.26 -14.87
N ASN A 30 2.93 2.80 -13.64
CA ASN A 30 3.38 3.45 -12.43
C ASN A 30 3.92 2.40 -11.44
N ALA A 31 4.95 2.75 -10.67
CA ALA A 31 5.53 1.91 -9.64
C ALA A 31 5.74 2.73 -8.37
N PHE A 32 5.47 2.13 -7.21
CA PHE A 32 5.66 2.79 -5.91
C PHE A 32 5.92 1.80 -4.79
N THR A 33 6.54 2.26 -3.71
CA THR A 33 6.77 1.46 -2.51
C THR A 33 5.59 1.55 -1.54
N VAL A 34 5.24 0.42 -0.92
CA VAL A 34 4.18 0.31 0.10
C VAL A 34 4.72 -0.41 1.32
N GLY A 35 4.59 0.24 2.48
CA GLY A 35 4.82 -0.39 3.79
C GLY A 35 3.53 -0.83 4.49
N TRP A 36 2.40 -0.16 4.23
CA TRP A 36 1.11 -0.51 4.81
C TRP A 36 0.45 -1.60 3.98
N VAL A 37 0.88 -2.84 4.18
CA VAL A 37 0.39 -4.02 3.45
C VAL A 37 0.34 -5.23 4.38
N SER A 38 -0.71 -6.03 4.25
CA SER A 38 -0.86 -7.28 5.01
C SER A 38 -1.70 -8.30 4.24
N THR A 39 -1.41 -9.58 4.46
CA THR A 39 -2.36 -10.66 4.16
C THR A 39 -3.57 -10.51 5.08
N VAL A 40 -4.77 -10.60 4.52
CA VAL A 40 -6.03 -10.44 5.28
C VAL A 40 -6.89 -11.70 5.29
N CYS A 41 -6.76 -12.57 4.29
CA CYS A 41 -7.48 -13.84 4.25
C CYS A 41 -6.69 -14.88 3.46
N THR A 42 -6.82 -16.15 3.85
CA THR A 42 -6.22 -17.29 3.15
C THR A 42 -7.18 -17.91 2.13
N LYS A 43 -8.50 -17.78 2.33
CA LYS A 43 -9.53 -18.39 1.47
C LYS A 43 -10.78 -17.47 1.34
N PRO A 44 -10.97 -16.78 0.21
CA PRO A 44 -10.01 -16.64 -0.88
C PRO A 44 -8.74 -15.89 -0.43
N PRO A 45 -7.57 -16.14 -1.05
CA PRO A 45 -6.35 -15.41 -0.75
C PRO A 45 -6.55 -13.91 -1.01
N MET A 46 -6.31 -13.08 0.00
CA MET A 46 -6.48 -11.63 -0.10
C MET A 46 -5.35 -10.89 0.64
N ILE A 47 -4.92 -9.79 0.04
CA ILE A 47 -4.06 -8.78 0.66
C ILE A 47 -4.82 -7.45 0.74
N ALA A 48 -4.53 -6.66 1.76
CA ALA A 48 -4.96 -5.27 1.84
C ALA A 48 -3.73 -4.38 1.88
N MET A 49 -3.82 -3.22 1.22
CA MET A 49 -2.81 -2.18 1.30
C MET A 49 -3.43 -0.81 1.47
N GLY A 50 -2.80 0.02 2.30
CA GLY A 50 -3.18 1.40 2.51
C GLY A 50 -2.51 2.30 1.46
N ILE A 51 -3.32 2.93 0.61
CA ILE A 51 -2.84 3.92 -0.38
C ILE A 51 -3.56 5.24 -0.11
N ARG A 52 -2.79 6.32 0.02
CA ARG A 52 -3.37 7.64 0.23
C ARG A 52 -4.06 8.15 -1.04
N PRO A 53 -5.24 8.80 -0.97
CA PRO A 53 -6.01 9.22 -2.14
C PRO A 53 -5.28 10.17 -3.09
N GLU A 54 -4.37 11.00 -2.57
CA GLU A 54 -3.58 11.96 -3.36
C GLU A 54 -2.47 11.31 -4.20
N ARG A 55 -2.23 10.00 -4.06
CA ARG A 55 -1.21 9.28 -4.84
C ARG A 55 -1.74 8.91 -6.22
N LEU A 56 -0.90 9.06 -7.26
CA LEU A 56 -1.16 8.58 -8.61
C LEU A 56 -1.61 7.11 -8.62
N SER A 57 -0.96 6.27 -7.80
CA SER A 57 -1.30 4.85 -7.64
C SER A 57 -2.74 4.62 -7.21
N HIS A 58 -3.30 5.46 -6.32
CA HIS A 58 -4.68 5.32 -5.88
C HIS A 58 -5.64 5.57 -7.04
N GLU A 59 -5.39 6.61 -7.85
CA GLU A 59 -6.17 6.86 -9.06
C GLU A 59 -6.10 5.69 -10.05
N TYR A 60 -4.88 5.20 -10.31
CA TYR A 60 -4.65 4.12 -11.27
C TYR A 60 -5.35 2.84 -10.83
N ILE A 61 -5.18 2.45 -9.57
CA ILE A 61 -5.76 1.22 -9.00
C ILE A 61 -7.29 1.33 -8.90
N LYS A 62 -7.83 2.49 -8.48
CA LYS A 62 -9.28 2.70 -8.37
C LYS A 62 -10.00 2.66 -9.72
N LYS A 63 -9.32 3.09 -10.79
CA LYS A 63 -9.87 3.07 -12.17
C LYS A 63 -9.55 1.78 -12.92
N ALA A 64 -8.55 1.02 -12.48
CA ALA A 64 -8.17 -0.25 -13.08
C ALA A 64 -9.14 -1.37 -12.69
N ARG A 65 -9.18 -2.43 -13.51
CA ARG A 65 -9.90 -3.66 -13.14
C ARG A 65 -9.06 -4.56 -12.23
N ASN A 66 -7.73 -4.50 -12.33
CA ASN A 66 -6.78 -5.38 -11.64
C ASN A 66 -5.55 -4.58 -11.14
N VAL A 67 -4.94 -5.04 -10.05
CA VAL A 67 -3.58 -4.67 -9.62
C VAL A 67 -2.64 -5.75 -10.15
N LEU A 68 -1.49 -5.35 -10.73
CA LEU A 68 -0.47 -6.26 -11.27
C LEU A 68 0.61 -6.54 -10.22
#